data_AF-A0A952BJ91-F1
#
_entry.id   AF-A0A952BJ91-F1
#
_cell.length_a   1.000
_cell.length_b   1.000
_cell.length_c   1.000
_cell.angle_alpha   90.00
_cell.angle_beta   90.00
_cell.angle_gamma   90.00
#
_symmetry.space_group_name_H-M   'P 1'
#
loop_
_entity.id
_entity.type
_entity.pdbx_description
1 polymer ?
#
loop_
_entity_poly.entity_id
_entity_poly.type
_entity_poly.pdbx_seq_one_letter_code
_entity_poly.pdbx_strand_id
1 'polypeptide(L)' 'MKIIQSRSFERKVKRFGKREKKVLDKQIRRILDNPSIGQEKKGDLRGIYVY' A
#
# COMPACT_ATOMS: atom_id res chain seq x y z
N MET A 1 10.77 -9.32 -4.49
CA MET A 1 9.32 -8.97 -4.39
C MET A 1 8.95 -8.09 -5.58
N LYS A 2 7.86 -8.38 -6.28
CA LYS A 2 7.38 -7.56 -7.41
C LYS A 2 6.34 -6.56 -6.89
N ILE A 3 6.59 -5.27 -7.06
CA ILE A 3 5.66 -4.20 -6.68
C ILE A 3 4.90 -3.76 -7.92
N ILE A 4 3.57 -3.73 -7.83
CA ILE A 4 2.70 -3.32 -8.93
C ILE A 4 1.88 -2.12 -8.46
N GLN A 5 1.82 -1.07 -9.27
CA GLN A 5 1.01 0.11 -9.02
C GLN A 5 -0.09 0.19 -10.07
N SER A 6 -1.35 0.28 -9.63
CA SER A 6 -2.47 0.52 -10.53
C SER A 6 -2.51 1.98 -10.99
N ARG A 7 -3.07 2.22 -12.18
CA ARG A 7 -3.25 3.59 -12.71
C ARG A 7 -4.10 4.48 -11.80
N SER A 8 -5.08 3.92 -11.10
CA SER A 8 -5.93 4.67 -10.16
C SER A 8 -5.14 5.13 -8.92
N PHE A 9 -4.25 4.28 -8.40
CA PHE A 9 -3.37 4.64 -7.30
C PHE A 9 -2.38 5.73 -7.71
N GLU A 10 -1.72 5.57 -8.86
CA GLU A 10 -0.78 6.57 -9.39
C GLU A 10 -1.42 7.96 -9.50
N ARG A 11 -2.64 8.04 -10.07
CA ARG A 11 -3.41 9.29 -10.20
C ARG A 11 -3.70 9.94 -8.84
N LYS A 12 -3.94 9.13 -7.79
CA LYS A 12 -4.18 9.63 -6.43
C LYS A 12 -2.89 10.16 -5.80
N VAL A 13 -1.78 9.43 -5.92
CA VAL A 13 -0.46 9.84 -5.40
C VAL A 13 0.03 11.13 -6.07
N LYS A 14 -0.26 11.34 -7.36
CA LYS A 14 0.10 12.60 -8.06
C LYS A 14 -0.52 13.85 -7.44
N ARG A 15 -1.65 13.72 -6.74
CA ARG A 15 -2.32 14.84 -6.07
C ARG A 15 -1.76 15.13 -4.68
N PHE A 16 -0.88 14.28 -4.15
CA PHE A 16 -0.34 14.44 -2.80
C PHE A 16 0.74 15.52 -2.76
N GLY A 17 0.72 16.33 -1.71
CA GLY A 17 1.81 17.21 -1.35
C GLY A 17 3.03 16.45 -0.82
N LYS A 18 4.16 17.15 -0.66
CA LYS A 18 5.44 16.55 -0.20
C LYS A 18 5.30 15.79 1.12
N ARG A 19 4.52 16.32 2.09
CA ARG A 19 4.33 15.70 3.41
C ARG A 19 3.53 14.39 3.30
N GLU A 20 2.43 14.41 2.58
CA GLU A 20 1.56 13.23 2.38
C GLU A 20 2.31 12.12 1.64
N LYS A 21 3.05 12.46 0.59
CA LYS A 21 3.88 11.50 -0.14
C LYS A 21 4.95 10.88 0.76
N LYS A 22 5.61 11.68 1.61
CA LYS A 22 6.60 11.17 2.57
C LYS A 22 5.98 10.18 3.57
N VAL A 23 4.76 10.45 4.03
CA VAL A 23 4.02 9.53 4.91
C VAL A 23 3.66 8.25 4.16
N LEU A 24 3.15 8.36 2.93
CA LEU A 24 2.83 7.22 2.08
C LEU A 24 4.04 6.32 1.85
N ASP A 25 5.17 6.90 1.44
CA ASP A 25 6.40 6.15 1.18
C ASP A 25 6.91 5.44 2.44
N LYS A 26 6.70 6.02 3.63
CA LYS A 26 7.02 5.37 4.91
C LYS A 26 6.13 4.15 5.16
N GLN A 27 4.83 4.24 4.88
CA GLN A 27 3.92 3.10 5.05
C GLN A 27 4.21 1.99 4.02
N ILE A 28 4.51 2.35 2.76
CA ILE A 28 4.90 1.36 1.74
C ILE A 28 6.13 0.58 2.19
N ARG A 29 7.16 1.25 2.75
CA ARG A 29 8.34 0.56 3.30
C ARG A 29 7.98 -0.42 4.42
N ARG A 30 7.06 -0.06 5.32
CA ARG A 30 6.59 -0.97 6.39
C ARG A 30 5.89 -2.21 5.83
N ILE A 31 5.10 -2.07 4.76
CA ILE A 31 4.46 -3.21 4.09
C ILE A 31 5.51 -4.09 3.39
N LEU A 32 6.59 -3.50 2.84
CA LEU A 32 7.69 -4.25 2.26
C LEU A 32 8.45 -5.06 3.32
N ASP A 33 8.68 -4.48 4.50
CA ASP A 33 9.34 -5.15 5.62
C ASP A 33 8.47 -6.24 6.24
N ASN A 34 7.15 -5.98 6.34
CA ASN A 34 6.17 -6.93 6.86
C ASN A 34 4.86 -6.92 6.03
N PRO A 35 4.72 -7.82 5.02
CA PRO A 35 3.53 -7.90 4.18
C PRO A 35 2.24 -8.26 4.94
N SER A 36 2.33 -8.86 6.13
CA SER A 36 1.17 -9.25 6.96
C SER A 36 0.77 -8.18 7.99
N ILE A 37 1.37 -6.98 7.94
CA ILE A 37 1.07 -5.87 8.87
C ILE A 37 -0.38 -5.36 8.78
N GLY A 38 -1.05 -5.61 7.66
CA GLY A 38 -2.44 -5.21 7.43
C GLY A 38 -3.46 -6.13 8.08
N GLN A 39 -4.74 -5.80 7.89
CA GLN A 39 -5.83 -6.70 8.24
C GLN A 39 -6.05 -7.70 7.10
N GLU A 40 -6.03 -9.00 7.43
CA GLU A 40 -6.36 -10.05 6.48
C GLU A 40 -7.85 -9.96 6.08
N LYS A 41 -8.11 -10.02 4.78
CA LYS A 41 -9.47 -10.09 4.26
C LYS A 41 -10.03 -11.50 4.42
N LYS A 42 -11.36 -11.58 4.61
CA LYS A 42 -12.10 -12.85 4.75
C LYS A 42 -12.66 -13.31 3.41
N GLY A 43 -13.10 -14.57 3.35
CA GLY A 43 -13.75 -15.15 2.16
C GLY A 43 -12.77 -15.36 1.01
N ASP A 44 -13.19 -15.02 -0.21
CA ASP A 44 -12.42 -15.21 -1.45
C ASP A 44 -11.11 -14.43 -1.50
N LEU A 45 -10.93 -13.45 -0.62
CA LEU A 45 -9.72 -12.63 -0.48
C LEU A 45 -8.83 -13.07 0.68
N ARG A 46 -8.99 -14.30 1.21
CA ARG A 46 -8.13 -14.85 2.26
C ARG A 46 -6.66 -14.84 1.82
N GLY A 47 -5.75 -14.49 2.73
CA GLY A 47 -4.33 -14.28 2.45
C GLY A 47 -3.99 -12.91 1.85
N ILE A 48 -4.99 -12.05 1.58
CA ILE A 48 -4.75 -10.65 1.18
C ILE A 48 -4.83 -9.76 2.41
N TYR A 49 -3.76 -8.99 2.66
CA TYR A 49 -3.65 -8.05 3.77
C TYR A 49 -3.84 -6.62 3.27
N VAL A 50 -4.63 -5.82 4.00
CA VAL A 50 -4.87 -4.39 3.70
C VAL A 50 -4.44 -3.54 4.90
N TYR A 51 -3.52 -2.60 4.66
CA TYR A 51 -2.94 -1.70 5.66
C TYR A 51 -3.36 -0.25 5.41
#